data_AF-A0AAN6S8C4-F1
#
_entry.id   AF-A0AAN6S8C4-F1
#
_cell.length_a   1.000
_cell.length_b   1.000
_cell.length_c   1.000
_cell.angle_alpha   90.00
_cell.angle_beta   90.00
_cell.angle_gamma   90.00
#
_symmetry.space_group_name_H-M   'P 1'
#
loop_
_entity.id
_entity.type
_entity.pdbx_description
1 polymer ?
#
loop_
_entity_poly.entity_id
_entity_poly.type
_entity_poly.pdbx_seq_one_letter_code
_entity_poly.pdbx_strand_id
1 'polypeptide(L)'
;MNQPPAATDSLKEEEALEDAVAHLTELHLQLRRLRSALPRMFRPLTTEHPTPKAMVASFMESVQDTNKELSDFKQAYTSEESKKIFQKASESRRANPKGIKPWRARDDPDWIYPKRRKTSHK
;
A
#
# COMPACT_ATOMS: atom_id res chain seq x y z
N MET A 1 -24.42 32.46 -14.62
CA MET A 1 -24.59 31.45 -13.56
C MET A 1 -23.21 31.14 -13.02
N ASN A 2 -22.84 31.69 -11.85
CA ASN A 2 -21.53 31.44 -11.22
C ASN A 2 -21.72 30.43 -10.10
N GLN A 3 -21.03 29.29 -10.18
CA GLN A 3 -21.02 28.25 -9.17
C GLN A 3 -20.18 28.72 -7.96
N PRO A 4 -20.60 28.48 -6.70
CA PRO A 4 -19.88 28.98 -5.53
C PRO A 4 -18.53 28.27 -5.34
N PRO A 5 -17.45 28.98 -4.98
CA PRO A 5 -16.08 28.46 -4.87
C PRO A 5 -15.91 27.30 -3.87
N ALA A 6 -16.82 27.18 -2.88
CA ALA A 6 -16.79 26.13 -1.87
C ALA A 6 -17.01 24.71 -2.44
N ALA A 7 -17.77 24.58 -3.54
CA ALA A 7 -18.03 23.27 -4.14
C ALA A 7 -16.79 22.73 -4.88
N THR A 8 -16.03 23.61 -5.53
CA THR A 8 -14.81 23.24 -6.25
C THR A 8 -13.66 22.85 -5.33
N ASP A 9 -13.56 23.46 -4.14
CA ASP A 9 -12.52 23.09 -3.17
C ASP A 9 -12.83 21.78 -2.46
N SER A 10 -14.11 21.50 -2.18
CA SER A 10 -14.55 20.22 -1.59
C SER A 10 -14.25 19.03 -2.51
N LEU A 11 -14.49 19.18 -3.82
CA LEU A 11 -14.20 18.12 -4.80
C LEU A 11 -12.70 17.83 -4.94
N LYS A 12 -11.85 18.86 -4.90
CA LYS A 12 -10.38 18.68 -4.93
C LYS A 12 -9.87 18.00 -3.66
N GLU A 13 -10.45 18.33 -2.50
CA GLU A 13 -10.09 17.67 -1.26
C GLU A 13 -10.50 16.19 -1.27
N GLU A 14 -11.68 15.87 -1.78
CA GLU A 14 -12.14 14.50 -1.97
C GLU A 14 -11.19 13.73 -2.90
N GLU A 15 -10.82 14.30 -4.05
CA GLU A 15 -9.86 13.69 -4.98
C GLU A 15 -8.50 13.39 -4.31
N ALA A 16 -7.97 14.35 -3.55
CA ALA A 16 -6.72 14.16 -2.81
C ALA A 16 -6.82 13.09 -1.71
N LEU A 17 -8.00 12.92 -1.10
CA LEU A 17 -8.25 11.85 -0.12
C LEU A 17 -8.33 10.48 -0.81
N GLU A 18 -8.97 10.39 -1.98
CA GLU A 18 -8.99 9.16 -2.78
C GLU A 18 -7.58 8.70 -3.15
N ASP A 19 -6.74 9.63 -3.62
CA ASP A 19 -5.35 9.33 -3.97
C ASP A 19 -4.54 8.86 -2.75
N ALA A 20 -4.73 9.52 -1.61
CA ALA A 20 -4.11 9.10 -0.35
C ALA A 20 -4.56 7.68 0.07
N VAL A 21 -5.84 7.34 -0.09
CA VAL A 21 -6.36 6.00 0.21
C VAL A 21 -5.81 4.95 -0.76
N ALA A 22 -5.70 5.28 -2.04
CA ALA A 22 -5.11 4.39 -3.04
C ALA A 22 -3.64 4.09 -2.71
N HIS A 23 -2.87 5.12 -2.36
CA HIS A 23 -1.47 4.98 -1.94
C HIS A 23 -1.32 4.11 -0.68
N LEU A 24 -2.16 4.34 0.34
CA LEU A 24 -2.16 3.53 1.56
C LEU A 24 -2.54 2.07 1.29
N THR A 25 -3.45 1.83 0.33
CA THR A 25 -3.83 0.47 -0.10
C THR A 25 -2.64 -0.25 -0.72
N GLU A 26 -1.89 0.42 -1.60
CA GLU A 26 -0.68 -0.15 -2.22
C GLU A 26 0.38 -0.48 -1.17
N LEU A 27 0.67 0.46 -0.25
CA LEU A 27 1.57 0.21 0.88
C LEU A 27 1.13 -1.00 1.72
N HIS A 28 -0.17 -1.15 1.96
CA HIS A 28 -0.72 -2.29 2.68
C HIS A 28 -0.48 -3.61 1.94
N LEU A 29 -0.66 -3.65 0.61
CA LEU A 29 -0.43 -4.83 -0.21
C LEU A 29 1.06 -5.24 -0.19
N GLN A 30 1.96 -4.27 -0.30
CA GLN A 30 3.41 -4.50 -0.19
C GLN A 30 3.77 -5.06 1.19
N LEU A 31 3.29 -4.45 2.27
CA LEU A 31 3.50 -4.95 3.62
C LEU A 31 2.96 -6.38 3.81
N ARG A 32 1.78 -6.67 3.26
CA ARG A 32 1.19 -8.01 3.30
C ARG A 32 2.06 -9.03 2.57
N ARG A 33 2.63 -8.69 1.42
CA ARG A 33 3.57 -9.54 0.68
C ARG A 33 4.85 -9.83 1.49
N LEU A 34 5.34 -8.85 2.24
CA LEU A 34 6.50 -9.04 3.12
C LEU A 34 6.23 -9.99 4.29
N ARG A 35 4.97 -10.18 4.73
CA ARG A 35 4.66 -11.17 5.79
C ARG A 35 5.00 -12.61 5.39
N SER A 36 5.02 -12.92 4.10
CA SER A 36 5.42 -14.23 3.58
C SER A 36 6.87 -14.28 3.09
N ALA A 37 7.66 -13.23 3.33
CA ALA A 37 9.06 -13.14 2.91
C ALA A 37 9.89 -14.34 3.37
N LEU A 38 9.97 -14.59 4.68
CA LEU A 38 10.79 -15.68 5.22
C LEU A 38 10.36 -17.06 4.68
N PRO A 39 9.07 -17.46 4.72
CA PRO A 39 8.63 -18.70 4.09
C PRO A 39 9.02 -18.80 2.60
N ARG A 40 8.93 -17.71 1.83
CA ARG A 40 9.31 -17.70 0.41
C ARG A 40 10.81 -17.84 0.20
N MET A 41 11.63 -17.19 1.03
CA MET A 41 13.09 -17.31 0.99
C MET A 41 13.55 -18.74 1.26
N PHE A 42 12.91 -19.45 2.20
CA PHE A 42 13.31 -20.81 2.57
C PHE A 42 12.68 -21.91 1.71
N ARG A 43 11.63 -21.60 0.94
CA ARG A 43 10.95 -22.57 0.06
C ARG A 43 11.92 -23.38 -0.82
N PRO A 44 12.96 -22.80 -1.45
CA PRO A 44 13.90 -23.58 -2.25
C PRO A 44 14.67 -24.65 -1.45
N LEU A 45 14.82 -24.50 -0.13
CA LEU A 45 15.49 -25.49 0.71
C LEU A 45 14.61 -26.71 1.03
N THR A 46 13.29 -26.58 0.84
CA THR A 46 12.30 -27.64 1.10
C THR A 46 11.75 -28.28 -0.18
N THR A 47 12.20 -27.84 -1.35
CA THR A 47 11.79 -28.36 -2.66
C THR A 47 12.84 -29.31 -3.22
N GLU A 48 12.41 -30.31 -3.99
CA GLU A 48 13.33 -31.19 -4.71
C GLU A 48 14.07 -30.41 -5.80
N HIS A 49 15.38 -30.65 -5.92
CA HIS A 49 16.25 -30.05 -6.92
C HIS A 49 17.10 -31.12 -7.59
N PRO A 50 17.41 -30.98 -8.90
CA PRO A 50 18.22 -31.96 -9.62
C PRO A 50 19.67 -31.98 -9.14
N THR A 51 20.17 -30.87 -8.58
CA THR A 51 21.54 -30.79 -8.03
C THR A 51 21.59 -29.84 -6.82
N PRO A 52 22.58 -29.99 -5.91
CA PRO A 52 22.82 -29.03 -4.84
C PRO A 52 23.10 -27.61 -5.35
N LYS A 53 23.77 -27.48 -6.50
CA LYS A 53 24.05 -26.18 -7.13
C LYS A 53 22.76 -25.47 -7.55
N ALA A 54 21.80 -26.21 -8.10
CA ALA A 54 20.49 -25.66 -8.47
C ALA A 54 19.72 -25.17 -7.24
N MET A 55 19.73 -25.93 -6.15
CA MET A 55 19.12 -25.54 -4.88
C MET A 55 19.67 -24.22 -4.34
N VAL A 56 21.01 -24.09 -4.28
CA VAL A 56 21.67 -22.85 -3.82
C VAL A 56 21.32 -21.67 -4.72
N ALA A 57 21.31 -21.87 -6.05
CA ALA A 57 20.94 -20.81 -6.99
C ALA A 57 19.50 -20.33 -6.76
N SER A 58 18.52 -21.23 -6.66
CA SER A 58 17.12 -20.88 -6.40
C SER A 58 16.91 -20.23 -5.02
N PHE A 59 17.67 -20.65 -4.01
CA PHE A 59 17.67 -19.98 -2.70
C PHE A 59 18.16 -18.54 -2.81
N MET A 60 19.31 -18.32 -3.45
CA MET A 60 19.90 -16.98 -3.62
C MET A 60 18.98 -16.05 -4.42
N GLU A 61 18.32 -16.57 -5.46
CA GLU A 61 17.30 -15.83 -6.21
C GLU A 61 16.14 -15.40 -5.31
N SER A 62 15.59 -16.33 -4.51
CA SER A 62 14.49 -16.03 -3.58
C SER A 62 14.89 -14.99 -2.51
N VAL A 63 16.16 -15.00 -2.07
CA VAL A 63 16.73 -14.00 -1.17
C VAL A 63 16.82 -12.64 -1.85
N GLN A 64 17.33 -12.57 -3.09
CA GLN A 64 17.46 -11.34 -3.85
C GLN A 64 16.08 -10.69 -4.12
N ASP A 65 15.10 -11.48 -4.55
CA ASP A 65 13.73 -11.00 -4.79
C ASP A 65 13.12 -10.41 -3.53
N THR A 66 13.26 -11.10 -2.40
CA THR A 66 12.72 -10.64 -1.12
C THR A 66 13.41 -9.37 -0.63
N ASN A 67 14.73 -9.25 -0.82
CA ASN A 67 15.48 -8.03 -0.51
C ASN A 67 15.03 -6.85 -1.37
N LYS A 68 14.77 -7.09 -2.66
CA LYS A 68 14.22 -6.07 -3.56
C LYS A 68 12.85 -5.60 -3.08
N GLU A 69 11.93 -6.51 -2.79
CA GLU A 69 10.60 -6.16 -2.25
C GLU A 69 10.69 -5.34 -0.96
N LEU A 70 11.62 -5.68 -0.06
CA LEU A 70 11.84 -4.94 1.18
C LEU A 70 12.37 -3.53 0.91
N SER A 71 13.30 -3.38 -0.04
CA SER A 71 13.83 -2.09 -0.46
C SER A 71 12.73 -1.22 -1.07
N ASP A 72 11.94 -1.78 -1.99
CA ASP A 72 10.82 -1.10 -2.66
C ASP A 72 9.80 -0.62 -1.63
N PHE A 73 9.41 -1.48 -0.68
CA PHE A 73 8.50 -1.11 0.40
C PHE A 73 9.08 0.00 1.28
N LYS A 74 10.36 -0.11 1.68
CA LYS A 74 11.02 0.92 2.50
C LYS A 74 11.03 2.26 1.78
N GLN A 75 11.34 2.28 0.49
CA GLN A 75 11.31 3.49 -0.33
C GLN A 75 9.91 4.09 -0.39
N ALA A 76 8.89 3.27 -0.66
CA ALA A 76 7.50 3.73 -0.70
C ALA A 76 7.03 4.25 0.65
N TYR A 77 7.28 3.53 1.75
CA TYR A 77 6.90 3.90 3.11
C TYR A 77 7.57 5.19 3.59
N THR A 78 8.82 5.43 3.18
CA THR A 78 9.60 6.62 3.58
C THR A 78 9.50 7.78 2.59
N SER A 79 8.67 7.66 1.54
CA SER A 79 8.46 8.73 0.57
C SER A 79 7.84 9.97 1.22
N GLU A 80 8.09 11.13 0.62
CA GLU A 80 7.49 12.39 1.08
C GLU A 80 5.96 12.36 1.01
N GLU A 81 5.40 11.64 0.03
CA GLU A 81 3.97 11.41 -0.09
C GLU A 81 3.41 10.62 1.10
N SER A 82 4.05 9.50 1.46
CA SER A 82 3.67 8.71 2.64
C SER A 82 3.72 9.54 3.91
N LYS A 83 4.79 10.33 4.10
CA LYS A 83 4.94 11.23 5.25
C LYS A 83 3.80 12.25 5.32
N LYS A 84 3.47 12.91 4.20
CA LYS A 84 2.36 13.88 4.13
C LYS A 84 1.02 13.25 4.49
N ILE A 85 0.75 12.04 3.97
CA ILE A 85 -0.50 11.31 4.26
C ILE A 85 -0.58 10.97 5.75
N PHE A 86 0.49 10.41 6.34
CA PHE A 86 0.51 10.07 7.76
C PHE A 86 0.41 11.31 8.66
N GLN A 87 1.05 12.41 8.27
CA GLN A 87 0.94 13.69 8.96
C GLN A 87 -0.50 14.22 8.93
N LYS A 88 -1.13 14.30 7.75
CA LYS A 88 -2.53 14.72 7.60
C LYS A 88 -3.46 13.86 8.45
N ALA A 89 -3.26 12.54 8.44
CA ALA A 89 -4.04 11.61 9.27
C ALA A 89 -3.83 11.83 10.77
N SER A 90 -2.60 12.15 11.20
CA SER A 90 -2.27 12.47 12.59
C SER A 90 -2.93 13.79 13.03
N GLU A 91 -2.83 14.83 12.21
CA GLU A 91 -3.45 16.13 12.45
C GLU A 91 -4.97 16.04 12.52
N SER A 92 -5.58 15.29 11.60
CA SER A 92 -7.02 15.01 11.59
C SER A 92 -7.47 14.33 12.89
N ARG A 93 -6.74 13.29 13.35
CA ARG A 93 -7.02 12.63 14.64
C ARG A 93 -6.89 13.56 15.84
N ARG A 94 -5.90 14.47 15.82
CA ARG A 94 -5.72 15.45 16.88
C ARG A 94 -6.83 16.51 16.90
N ALA A 95 -7.27 16.96 15.72
CA ALA A 95 -8.34 17.95 15.59
C ALA A 95 -9.71 17.38 15.96
N ASN A 96 -9.95 16.09 15.70
CA ASN A 96 -11.22 15.42 15.99
C ASN A 96 -11.04 14.09 16.73
N PRO A 97 -10.66 14.12 18.03
CA PRO A 97 -10.28 12.92 18.78
C PRO A 97 -11.43 11.95 19.05
N LYS A 98 -12.69 12.41 19.03
CA LYS A 98 -13.88 11.58 19.31
C LYS A 98 -14.80 11.35 18.11
N GLY A 99 -14.59 12.06 17.00
CA GLY A 99 -15.50 12.02 15.84
C GLY A 99 -15.04 11.13 14.69
N ILE A 100 -13.86 10.50 14.78
CA ILE A 100 -13.41 9.54 13.76
C ILE A 100 -13.97 8.16 14.12
N LYS A 101 -15.04 7.77 13.43
CA LYS A 101 -15.61 6.42 13.55
C LYS A 101 -14.54 5.39 13.16
N PRO A 102 -14.24 4.38 14.01
CA PRO A 102 -13.36 3.29 13.64
C PRO A 102 -13.89 2.60 12.39
N TRP A 103 -13.05 2.50 11.37
CA TRP A 103 -13.38 1.79 10.15
C TRP A 103 -13.47 0.28 10.40
N ARG A 104 -14.50 -0.38 9.86
CA ARG A 104 -14.65 -1.83 9.91
C ARG A 104 -14.52 -2.41 8.50
N ALA A 105 -13.83 -3.54 8.37
CA ALA A 105 -13.69 -4.21 7.06
C ALA A 105 -15.01 -4.60 6.39
N ARG A 106 -16.11 -4.72 7.16
CA ARG A 106 -17.45 -4.95 6.62
C ARG A 106 -18.07 -3.72 5.96
N ASP A 107 -17.59 -2.51 6.29
CA ASP A 107 -18.11 -1.25 5.78
C ASP A 107 -17.59 -0.95 4.36
N ASP A 108 -16.47 -1.56 3.95
CA ASP A 108 -15.95 -1.56 2.57
C ASP A 108 -15.35 -2.95 2.27
N PRO A 109 -16.14 -3.92 1.80
CA PRO A 109 -15.69 -5.30 1.59
C PRO A 109 -14.53 -5.42 0.60
N ASP A 110 -14.48 -4.52 -0.38
CA ASP A 110 -13.50 -4.56 -1.47
C ASP A 110 -12.23 -3.75 -1.17
N TRP A 111 -12.06 -3.27 0.06
CA TRP A 111 -10.93 -2.44 0.47
C TRP A 111 -9.54 -3.07 0.23
N ILE A 112 -9.47 -4.41 0.19
CA ILE A 112 -8.24 -5.16 -0.09
C ILE A 112 -7.88 -5.20 -1.57
N TYR A 113 -8.79 -4.79 -2.45
CA TYR A 113 -8.58 -4.77 -3.89
C TYR A 113 -8.28 -3.33 -4.33
N PRO A 114 -7.21 -3.11 -5.11
CA PRO A 114 -6.95 -1.79 -5.65
C PRO A 114 -8.13 -1.37 -6.54
N LYS A 115 -8.84 -0.32 -6.14
CA LYS A 115 -9.90 0.28 -6.95
C LYS A 115 -9.25 0.94 -8.16
N ARG A 116 -9.26 0.26 -9.32
CA ARG A 116 -8.73 0.86 -10.55
C ARG A 116 -9.56 2.10 -10.87
N ARG A 117 -8.93 3.27 -10.91
CA ARG A 117 -9.55 4.48 -11.47
C ARG A 117 -9.99 4.16 -12.90
N LYS A 118 -11.28 4.29 -13.19
CA LYS A 118 -11.75 4.34 -14.57
C LYS A 118 -11.21 5.65 -15.14
N THR A 119 -10.21 5.58 -16.00
CA THR A 119 -9.73 6.76 -16.72
C THR A 119 -10.89 7.25 -17.58
N SER A 120 -11.56 8.30 -17.12
CA SER A 120 -12.56 9.00 -17.93
C SER A 120 -11.80 9.66 -19.07
N HIS A 121 -11.70 8.96 -20.21
CA HIS A 121 -11.26 9.57 -21.45
C HIS A 121 -12.28 10.64 -21.79
N LYS A 122 -11.84 11.90 -21.76
CA LYS A 122 -12.52 13.02 -22.40
C LYS A 122 -12.17 13.04 -23.89
#